data_AF-A0A379GH20-F1
#
_entry.id   AF-A0A379GH20-F1
#
_cell.length_a   1.000
_cell.length_b   1.000
_cell.length_c   1.000
_cell.angle_alpha   90.00
_cell.angle_beta   90.00
_cell.angle_gamma   90.00
#
_symmetry.space_group_name_H-M   'P 1'
#
loop_
_entity.id
_entity.type
_entity.pdbx_description
1 polymer ?
#
loop_
_entity_poly.entity_id
_entity_poly.type
_entity_poly.pdbx_seq_one_letter_code
_entity_poly.pdbx_strand_id
1 'polypeptide(L)'
;MSDTKHLNVLIAKALLLNQDITDSEQVDALTAHINGDIEKEEFKQYDHFINITLLALSLVPNISSELSEEQIVNAIMSFIDNPGMRSVRHRVNHFNSLINPKTTSNEVEKKEVPQEEVIFNASKDNQNGQHKETEDIPKEENDQPAYFEPGRYPDIPNEVYHSSNGISSSMLKDARISLMYYELRHITKVIERENKRCFDLGSAFHTLTMEPEKFDAEFSVKPIIPEGAFTTTETMKSWIDEYNNKLPKKLSQDELKAIIEEHNATLTPQLSTSGKAEELGQIYMQLPDEFKTIPEDGKFTGAAMKACIKGL
;
A
#
# COMPACT_ATOMS: atom_id res chain seq x y z
N MET A 1 -11.42 -16.54 -30.31
CA MET A 1 -10.19 -15.86 -30.77
C MET A 1 -9.39 -15.50 -29.53
N SER A 2 -8.06 -15.49 -29.58
CA SER A 2 -7.28 -14.97 -28.43
C SER A 2 -7.73 -13.53 -28.15
N ASP A 3 -7.93 -13.15 -26.89
CA ASP A 3 -8.41 -11.81 -26.50
C ASP A 3 -7.59 -10.69 -27.16
N THR A 4 -6.29 -10.94 -27.38
CA THR A 4 -5.38 -10.05 -28.10
C THR A 4 -5.78 -9.82 -29.56
N LYS A 5 -6.16 -10.88 -30.30
CA LYS A 5 -6.60 -10.77 -31.70
C LYS A 5 -7.92 -10.03 -31.82
N HIS A 6 -8.83 -10.21 -30.87
CA HIS A 6 -10.10 -9.50 -30.85
C HIS A 6 -9.90 -8.01 -30.56
N LEU A 7 -8.99 -7.69 -29.64
CA LEU A 7 -8.65 -6.32 -29.29
C LEU A 7 -7.96 -5.56 -30.43
N ASN A 8 -7.14 -6.24 -31.23
CA ASN A 8 -6.52 -5.66 -32.43
C ASN A 8 -7.58 -5.18 -33.45
N VAL A 9 -8.67 -5.94 -33.61
CA VAL A 9 -9.82 -5.54 -34.45
C VAL A 9 -10.48 -4.27 -33.91
N LEU A 10 -10.63 -4.14 -32.60
CA LEU A 10 -11.24 -2.95 -31.97
C LEU A 10 -10.36 -1.70 -32.15
N ILE A 11 -9.03 -1.83 -32.07
CA ILE A 11 -8.09 -0.73 -32.35
C ILE A 11 -8.19 -0.30 -33.82
N ALA A 12 -8.20 -1.26 -34.76
CA ALA A 12 -8.33 -0.96 -36.18
C ALA A 12 -9.67 -0.26 -36.49
N LYS A 13 -10.76 -0.74 -35.90
CA LYS A 13 -12.10 -0.16 -36.02
C LYS A 13 -12.14 1.28 -35.49
N ALA A 14 -11.55 1.55 -34.32
CA ALA A 14 -11.49 2.89 -33.74
C ALA A 14 -10.70 3.89 -34.58
N LEU A 15 -9.56 3.46 -35.15
CA LEU A 15 -8.73 4.31 -36.02
C LEU A 15 -9.45 4.69 -37.32
N LEU A 16 -10.12 3.73 -37.97
CA LEU A 16 -10.79 3.97 -39.24
C LEU A 16 -12.10 4.75 -39.08
N LEU A 17 -12.85 4.50 -38.01
CA LEU A 17 -14.02 5.31 -37.66
C LEU A 17 -13.65 6.78 -37.42
N ASN A 18 -12.47 7.08 -36.88
CA ASN A 18 -12.00 8.47 -36.73
C ASN A 18 -11.68 9.16 -38.06
N GLN A 19 -11.59 8.42 -39.17
CA GLN A 19 -11.38 8.95 -40.51
C GLN A 19 -12.67 8.93 -41.35
N ASP A 20 -13.83 8.69 -40.72
CA ASP A 20 -15.13 8.46 -41.37
C ASP A 20 -15.13 7.25 -42.33
N ILE A 21 -14.18 6.32 -42.18
CA ILE A 21 -14.06 5.12 -43.00
C ILE A 21 -14.72 3.95 -42.26
N THR A 22 -15.80 3.41 -42.85
CA THR A 22 -16.55 2.26 -42.30
C THR A 22 -16.39 0.99 -43.13
N ASP A 23 -15.44 0.97 -44.05
CA ASP A 23 -15.21 -0.15 -44.95
C ASP A 23 -14.61 -1.36 -44.20
N SER A 24 -15.30 -2.50 -44.25
CA SER A 24 -14.90 -3.73 -43.56
C SER A 24 -13.57 -4.28 -44.10
N GLU A 25 -13.30 -4.08 -45.39
CA GLU A 25 -12.07 -4.56 -46.03
C GLU A 25 -10.82 -3.83 -45.50
N GLN A 26 -10.95 -2.53 -45.18
CA GLN A 26 -9.87 -1.75 -44.60
C GLN A 26 -9.62 -2.08 -43.13
N VAL A 27 -10.67 -2.41 -42.38
CA VAL A 27 -10.55 -2.90 -40.99
C VAL A 27 -9.76 -4.21 -40.96
N ASP A 28 -10.07 -5.13 -41.85
CA ASP A 28 -9.36 -6.40 -41.96
C ASP A 28 -7.89 -6.19 -42.40
N ALA A 29 -7.65 -5.28 -43.33
CA ALA A 29 -6.31 -4.94 -43.79
C ALA A 29 -5.44 -4.29 -42.69
N LEU A 30 -6.01 -3.37 -41.90
CA LEU A 30 -5.31 -2.74 -40.77
C LEU A 30 -5.12 -3.72 -39.61
N THR A 31 -6.09 -4.60 -39.37
CA THR A 31 -5.95 -5.68 -38.38
C THR A 31 -4.81 -6.63 -38.76
N ALA A 32 -4.70 -7.00 -40.04
CA ALA A 32 -3.59 -7.81 -40.56
C ALA A 32 -2.23 -7.09 -40.41
N HIS A 33 -2.21 -5.75 -40.54
CA HIS A 33 -1.02 -4.95 -40.27
C HIS A 33 -0.63 -4.95 -38.79
N ILE A 34 -1.60 -4.78 -37.89
CA ILE A 34 -1.39 -4.84 -36.43
C ILE A 34 -0.87 -6.21 -35.99
N ASN A 35 -1.34 -7.29 -36.63
CA ASN A 35 -0.87 -8.65 -36.36
C ASN A 35 0.52 -8.96 -36.94
N GLY A 36 1.07 -8.11 -37.81
CA GLY A 36 2.33 -8.32 -38.51
C GLY A 36 2.24 -9.23 -39.74
N ASP A 37 1.02 -9.51 -40.24
CA ASP A 37 0.80 -10.38 -41.40
C ASP A 37 1.02 -9.65 -42.74
N ILE A 38 0.84 -8.32 -42.76
CA ILE A 38 0.97 -7.48 -43.97
C ILE A 38 1.63 -6.14 -43.60
N GLU A 39 2.69 -5.75 -44.30
CA GLU A 39 3.28 -4.41 -44.19
C GLU A 39 2.77 -3.49 -45.31
N LYS A 40 1.94 -2.49 -44.96
CA LYS A 40 1.52 -1.42 -45.88
C LYS A 40 2.12 -0.09 -45.40
N GLU A 41 2.74 0.64 -46.32
CA GLU A 41 3.40 1.92 -46.00
C GLU A 41 2.43 2.98 -45.45
N GLU A 42 1.16 2.91 -45.87
CA GLU A 42 0.08 3.83 -45.46
C GLU A 42 -0.32 3.70 -43.99
N PHE A 43 -0.07 2.53 -43.37
CA PHE A 43 -0.45 2.26 -41.99
C PHE A 43 0.67 2.53 -40.97
N LYS A 44 1.90 2.71 -41.43
CA LYS A 44 3.05 3.04 -40.56
C LYS A 44 2.86 4.31 -39.73
N GLN A 45 2.07 5.26 -40.23
CA GLN A 45 1.73 6.48 -39.48
C GLN A 45 0.98 6.19 -38.17
N TYR A 46 0.32 5.04 -38.05
CA TYR A 46 -0.43 4.62 -36.88
C TYR A 46 0.37 3.74 -35.91
N ASP A 47 1.54 3.21 -36.30
CA ASP A 47 2.30 2.24 -35.51
C ASP A 47 2.59 2.72 -34.10
N HIS A 48 2.99 3.99 -33.96
CA HIS A 48 3.27 4.55 -32.64
C HIS A 48 2.03 4.56 -31.74
N PHE A 49 0.88 4.93 -32.29
CA PHE A 49 -0.39 4.93 -31.57
C PHE A 49 -0.85 3.50 -31.24
N ILE A 50 -0.78 2.59 -32.21
CA ILE A 50 -1.14 1.19 -32.07
C ILE A 50 -0.31 0.55 -30.95
N ASN A 51 1.01 0.70 -30.98
CA ASN A 51 1.91 0.11 -29.99
C ASN A 51 1.65 0.62 -28.57
N ILE A 52 1.44 1.93 -28.38
CA ILE A 52 1.13 2.50 -27.07
C ILE A 52 -0.24 2.01 -26.57
N THR A 53 -1.24 1.91 -27.46
CA THR A 53 -2.59 1.44 -27.10
C THR A 53 -2.58 -0.05 -26.74
N LEU A 54 -1.89 -0.87 -27.52
CA LEU A 54 -1.70 -2.30 -27.24
C LEU A 54 -1.01 -2.52 -25.91
N LEU A 55 0.07 -1.78 -25.64
CA LEU A 55 0.77 -1.87 -24.36
C LEU A 55 -0.15 -1.47 -23.20
N ALA A 56 -0.91 -0.38 -23.33
CA ALA A 56 -1.87 0.03 -22.32
C ALA A 56 -2.95 -1.03 -22.06
N LEU A 57 -3.51 -1.62 -23.11
CA LEU A 57 -4.52 -2.66 -22.99
C LEU A 57 -3.94 -3.95 -22.39
N SER A 58 -2.69 -4.30 -22.69
CA SER A 58 -2.04 -5.47 -22.07
C SER A 58 -1.83 -5.34 -20.55
N LEU A 59 -1.79 -4.11 -20.05
CA LEU A 59 -1.57 -3.78 -18.63
C LEU A 59 -2.87 -3.72 -17.82
N VAL A 60 -4.03 -3.76 -18.47
CA VAL A 60 -5.34 -3.75 -17.81
C VAL A 60 -5.91 -5.17 -17.86
N PRO A 61 -6.09 -5.84 -16.71
CA PRO A 61 -6.63 -7.20 -16.68
C PRO A 61 -8.11 -7.20 -17.10
N ASN A 62 -8.57 -8.27 -17.75
CA ASN A 62 -9.99 -8.59 -17.97
C ASN A 62 -10.84 -7.56 -18.74
N ILE A 63 -10.23 -6.70 -19.56
CA ILE A 63 -10.95 -5.66 -20.34
C ILE A 63 -12.11 -6.23 -21.15
N SER A 64 -11.90 -7.33 -21.87
CA SER A 64 -12.90 -7.92 -22.76
C SER A 64 -14.10 -8.53 -22.03
N SER A 65 -13.98 -8.81 -20.73
CA SER A 65 -15.10 -9.29 -19.90
C SER A 65 -15.82 -8.17 -19.16
N GLU A 66 -15.18 -7.03 -18.96
CA GLU A 66 -15.69 -5.94 -18.10
C GLU A 66 -16.24 -4.76 -18.90
N LEU A 67 -15.76 -4.52 -20.13
CA LEU A 67 -16.22 -3.45 -21.01
C LEU A 67 -16.89 -3.99 -22.27
N SER A 68 -17.88 -3.26 -22.80
CA SER A 68 -18.43 -3.53 -24.12
C SER A 68 -17.47 -3.08 -25.23
N GLU A 69 -17.56 -3.71 -26.41
CA GLU A 69 -16.76 -3.32 -27.59
C GLU A 69 -16.93 -1.83 -27.94
N GLU A 70 -18.15 -1.29 -27.80
CA GLU A 70 -18.44 0.12 -28.05
C GLU A 70 -17.73 1.04 -27.04
N GLN A 71 -17.66 0.65 -25.77
CA GLN A 71 -16.95 1.42 -24.75
C GLN A 71 -15.44 1.45 -25.02
N ILE A 72 -14.86 0.31 -25.44
CA ILE A 72 -13.44 0.21 -25.79
C ILE A 72 -13.13 1.08 -27.01
N VAL A 73 -13.95 1.00 -28.06
CA VAL A 73 -13.78 1.80 -29.28
C VAL A 73 -13.89 3.30 -28.99
N ASN A 74 -14.90 3.72 -28.22
CA ASN A 74 -15.08 5.12 -27.82
C ASN A 74 -13.93 5.64 -26.94
N ALA A 75 -13.41 4.80 -26.04
CA ALA A 75 -12.25 5.13 -25.22
C ALA A 75 -11.00 5.34 -26.09
N ILE A 76 -10.75 4.44 -27.05
CA ILE A 76 -9.61 4.55 -27.97
C ILE A 76 -9.74 5.82 -28.85
N MET A 77 -10.94 6.14 -29.33
CA MET A 77 -11.20 7.39 -30.05
C MET A 77 -10.86 8.63 -29.23
N SER A 78 -11.22 8.64 -27.95
CA SER A 78 -10.88 9.75 -27.05
C SER A 78 -9.37 9.98 -26.90
N PHE A 79 -8.55 8.95 -27.11
CA PHE A 79 -7.09 9.07 -27.09
C PHE A 79 -6.53 9.72 -28.36
N ILE A 80 -7.26 9.62 -29.47
CA ILE A 80 -6.86 10.23 -30.73
C ILE A 80 -7.15 11.73 -30.68
N ASP A 81 -8.31 12.10 -30.13
CA ASP A 81 -8.74 13.51 -30.02
C ASP A 81 -7.97 14.30 -28.96
N ASN A 82 -7.48 13.63 -27.91
CA ASN A 82 -6.84 14.29 -26.78
C ASN A 82 -5.30 14.19 -26.80
N PRO A 83 -4.57 15.29 -27.04
CA PRO A 83 -3.10 15.30 -27.06
C PRO A 83 -2.46 14.96 -25.70
N GLY A 84 -3.20 15.06 -24.59
CA GLY A 84 -2.74 14.68 -23.25
C GLY A 84 -2.68 13.17 -23.00
N MET A 85 -3.36 12.35 -23.82
CA MET A 85 -3.42 10.89 -23.68
C MET A 85 -2.32 10.16 -24.46
N ARG A 86 -1.17 10.81 -24.70
CA ARG A 86 -0.03 10.18 -25.39
C ARG A 86 0.72 9.15 -24.54
N SER A 87 0.68 9.27 -23.22
CA SER A 87 1.37 8.32 -22.32
C SER A 87 0.55 7.05 -22.09
N VAL A 88 1.26 5.91 -22.06
CA VAL A 88 0.71 4.59 -21.68
C VAL A 88 -0.03 4.67 -20.34
N ARG A 89 0.54 5.38 -19.35
CA ARG A 89 -0.04 5.52 -18.00
C ARG A 89 -1.42 6.19 -18.03
N HIS A 90 -1.58 7.25 -18.83
CA HIS A 90 -2.86 7.96 -18.93
C HIS A 90 -3.95 7.08 -19.57
N ARG A 91 -3.59 6.28 -20.58
CA ARG A 91 -4.50 5.33 -21.22
C ARG A 91 -4.92 4.21 -20.28
N VAL A 92 -3.98 3.62 -19.53
CA VAL A 92 -4.26 2.60 -18.50
C VAL A 92 -5.22 3.14 -17.45
N ASN A 93 -4.95 4.34 -16.91
CA ASN A 93 -5.83 4.96 -15.92
C ASN A 93 -7.23 5.24 -16.48
N HIS A 94 -7.33 5.64 -17.74
CA HIS A 94 -8.62 5.86 -18.39
C HIS A 94 -9.43 4.57 -18.50
N PHE A 95 -8.83 3.46 -18.96
CA PHE A 95 -9.53 2.16 -19.01
C PHE A 95 -9.94 1.67 -17.62
N ASN A 96 -9.07 1.80 -16.60
CA ASN A 96 -9.41 1.45 -15.22
C ASN A 96 -10.58 2.30 -14.67
N SER A 97 -10.69 3.58 -15.08
CA SER A 97 -11.81 4.43 -14.69
C SER A 97 -13.15 4.00 -15.29
N LEU A 98 -13.13 3.38 -16.48
CA LEU A 98 -14.32 2.85 -17.14
C LEU A 98 -14.76 1.52 -16.50
N ILE A 99 -13.81 0.71 -16.03
CA ILE A 99 -14.07 -0.54 -15.29
C ILE A 99 -14.71 -0.24 -13.93
N ASN A 100 -14.13 0.69 -13.16
CA ASN A 100 -14.59 1.01 -11.82
C ASN A 100 -14.81 2.53 -11.63
N PRO A 101 -16.04 3.02 -11.89
CA PRO A 101 -16.35 4.45 -11.82
C PRO A 101 -16.33 5.03 -10.40
N LYS A 102 -16.20 4.20 -9.35
CA LYS A 102 -16.13 4.66 -7.95
C LYS A 102 -14.72 5.06 -7.51
N THR A 103 -13.72 4.90 -8.36
CA THR A 103 -12.30 5.15 -8.00
C THR A 103 -11.81 6.55 -8.34
N THR A 104 -12.65 7.43 -8.87
CA THR A 104 -12.35 8.86 -8.98
C THR A 104 -12.72 9.59 -7.69
N SER A 105 -11.96 9.33 -6.62
CA SER A 105 -11.64 10.31 -5.55
C SER A 105 -10.75 9.77 -4.42
N ASN A 106 -10.47 8.46 -4.25
CA ASN A 106 -9.72 8.01 -3.06
C ASN A 106 -9.02 6.64 -3.15
N GLU A 107 -8.45 6.27 -4.31
CA GLU A 107 -7.40 5.25 -4.35
C GLU A 107 -6.23 5.83 -5.16
N VAL A 108 -5.43 6.70 -4.54
CA VAL A 108 -4.09 6.28 -4.11
C VAL A 108 -4.04 4.77 -3.92
N GLU A 109 -3.69 4.03 -4.99
CA GLU A 109 -3.23 2.67 -4.85
C GLU A 109 -2.06 2.67 -3.85
N LYS A 110 -2.37 2.31 -2.60
CA LYS A 110 -1.54 1.41 -1.81
C LYS A 110 -1.50 0.07 -2.54
N LYS A 111 -0.84 0.01 -3.69
CA LYS A 111 -0.07 -1.18 -4.00
C LYS A 111 1.19 -1.02 -3.18
N GLU A 112 1.45 -1.98 -2.31
CA GLU A 112 2.79 -2.23 -1.78
C GLU A 112 3.70 -2.54 -2.99
N VAL A 113 4.12 -1.48 -3.68
CA VAL A 113 5.37 -1.49 -4.42
C VAL A 113 6.43 -1.69 -3.33
N PRO A 114 7.31 -2.70 -3.42
CA PRO A 114 8.43 -2.80 -2.50
C PRO A 114 9.07 -1.42 -2.45
N GLN A 115 9.26 -0.85 -1.25
CA GLN A 115 9.72 0.52 -1.06
C GLN A 115 10.94 0.82 -1.94
N GLU A 116 10.71 1.32 -3.15
CA GLU A 116 11.74 1.76 -4.06
C GLU A 116 12.21 3.10 -3.51
N GLU A 117 13.36 3.02 -2.84
CA GLU A 117 14.37 4.05 -2.61
C GLU A 117 13.86 5.47 -2.74
N VAL A 118 13.15 5.93 -1.70
CA VAL A 118 12.74 7.31 -1.65
C VAL A 118 13.86 8.13 -1.04
N ILE A 119 14.72 8.66 -1.93
CA ILE A 119 15.61 9.76 -1.57
C ILE A 119 14.72 10.97 -1.26
N PHE A 120 14.55 11.28 0.01
CA PHE A 120 13.96 12.53 0.45
C PHE A 120 15.09 13.51 0.73
N ASN A 121 15.08 14.65 0.03
CA ASN A 121 15.89 15.80 0.44
C ASN A 121 15.28 16.32 1.75
N ALA A 122 15.96 16.11 2.88
CA ALA A 122 15.52 16.61 4.18
C ALA A 122 15.86 18.10 4.34
N SER A 123 16.74 18.61 3.47
CA SER A 123 17.11 20.01 3.43
C SER A 123 15.98 20.82 2.80
N LYS A 124 15.57 21.88 3.49
CA LYS A 124 14.77 22.94 2.86
C LYS A 124 15.65 23.54 1.78
N ASP A 125 15.38 23.22 0.52
CA ASP A 125 15.95 23.97 -0.60
C ASP A 125 15.55 25.43 -0.41
N ASN A 126 16.44 26.25 0.15
CA ASN A 126 16.23 27.68 0.38
C ASN A 126 16.28 28.51 -0.92
N GLN A 127 16.22 27.84 -2.08
CA GLN A 127 15.66 28.44 -3.31
C GLN A 127 14.15 28.73 -3.17
N ASN A 128 13.51 28.16 -2.15
CA ASN A 128 12.13 28.39 -1.80
C ASN A 128 12.01 29.66 -0.96
N GLY A 129 11.19 30.60 -1.43
CA GLY A 129 10.60 31.59 -0.55
C GLY A 129 9.95 30.88 0.64
N GLN A 130 10.17 31.43 1.84
CA GLN A 130 9.73 30.86 3.10
C GLN A 130 8.27 30.38 3.06
N HIS A 131 8.06 29.10 3.35
CA HIS A 131 6.91 28.69 4.16
C HIS A 131 7.18 29.12 5.60
N LYS A 132 6.61 30.25 6.01
CA LYS A 132 6.23 30.46 7.41
C LYS A 132 4.90 29.73 7.60
N GLU A 133 4.96 28.48 8.04
CA GLU A 133 3.88 27.98 8.89
C GLU A 133 3.91 28.84 10.16
N THR A 134 2.77 29.45 10.47
CA THR A 134 2.55 30.29 11.65
C THR A 134 2.71 29.44 12.91
N GLU A 135 3.92 29.44 13.46
CA GLU A 135 4.14 29.36 14.90
C GLU A 135 4.67 30.71 15.36
N ASP A 136 3.94 31.34 16.29
CA ASP A 136 4.24 32.64 16.90
C ASP A 136 5.60 32.60 17.61
N ILE A 137 6.65 33.05 16.93
CA ILE A 137 7.92 33.44 17.55
C ILE A 137 8.27 34.82 17.00
N PRO A 138 8.54 35.84 17.85
CA PRO A 138 8.89 37.18 17.38
C PRO A 138 10.21 37.10 16.61
N LYS A 139 10.16 37.35 15.29
CA LYS A 139 11.36 37.51 14.44
C LYS A 139 11.59 38.99 14.18
N GLU A 140 12.46 39.60 14.98
CA GLU A 140 13.20 40.79 14.59
C GLU A 140 14.60 40.35 14.14
N GLU A 141 14.88 40.39 12.83
CA GLU A 141 16.18 40.76 12.25
C GLU A 141 16.05 40.89 10.72
N ASN A 142 16.11 42.14 10.25
CA ASN A 142 16.41 42.62 8.89
C ASN A 142 16.35 41.61 7.71
N ASP A 143 15.16 41.42 7.13
CA ASP A 143 14.84 40.48 6.03
C ASP A 143 15.31 40.97 4.63
N GLN A 144 16.39 41.76 4.55
CA GLN A 144 16.92 42.24 3.27
C GLN A 144 17.93 41.24 2.68
N PRO A 145 17.77 40.84 1.40
CA PRO A 145 18.70 39.93 0.75
C PRO A 145 20.11 40.52 0.72
N ALA A 146 21.12 39.66 0.88
CA ALA A 146 22.51 40.07 0.81
C ALA A 146 22.81 40.75 -0.54
N TYR A 147 23.34 41.97 -0.48
CA TYR A 147 23.69 42.75 -1.67
C TYR A 147 25.12 42.45 -2.11
N PHE A 148 25.27 41.90 -3.30
CA PHE A 148 26.57 41.71 -3.94
C PHE A 148 26.74 42.69 -5.11
N GLU A 149 27.91 43.32 -5.19
CA GLU A 149 28.34 44.06 -6.37
C GLU A 149 28.84 43.09 -7.46
N PRO A 150 28.88 43.48 -8.75
CA PRO A 150 29.45 42.65 -9.80
C PRO A 150 30.91 42.25 -9.47
N GLY A 151 31.17 40.95 -9.31
CA GLY A 151 32.47 40.46 -8.91
C GLY A 151 32.49 38.94 -8.69
N ARG A 152 33.67 38.41 -8.36
CA ARG A 152 33.85 37.00 -7.99
C ARG A 152 34.06 36.92 -6.47
N TYR A 153 33.13 36.26 -5.80
CA TYR A 153 33.19 36.05 -4.36
C TYR A 153 33.48 34.57 -4.07
N PRO A 154 34.60 34.26 -3.42
CA PRO A 154 34.87 32.90 -2.93
C PRO A 154 34.04 32.61 -1.67
N ASP A 155 33.81 31.32 -1.40
CA ASP A 155 33.32 30.80 -0.12
C ASP A 155 31.98 31.36 0.40
N ILE A 156 31.07 31.72 -0.51
CA ILE A 156 29.70 32.13 -0.12
C ILE A 156 28.89 30.89 0.31
N PRO A 157 28.27 30.89 1.50
CA PRO A 157 27.33 29.84 1.89
C PRO A 157 26.15 29.72 0.92
N ASN A 158 25.74 28.50 0.60
CA ASN A 158 24.70 28.24 -0.41
C ASN A 158 23.37 28.98 -0.13
N GLU A 159 22.99 29.10 1.14
CA GLU A 159 21.80 29.85 1.57
C GLU A 159 21.89 31.34 1.21
N VAL A 160 23.02 31.97 1.53
CA VAL A 160 23.28 33.39 1.22
C VAL A 160 23.37 33.62 -0.29
N TYR A 161 23.93 32.66 -1.02
CA TYR A 161 24.00 32.72 -2.49
C TYR A 161 22.61 32.73 -3.12
N HIS A 162 21.72 31.84 -2.69
CA HIS A 162 20.37 31.73 -3.23
C HIS A 162 19.41 32.81 -2.72
N SER A 163 19.64 33.38 -1.54
CA SER A 163 18.88 34.50 -0.99
C SER A 163 19.41 35.88 -1.41
N SER A 164 20.39 35.94 -2.31
CA SER A 164 21.04 37.19 -2.69
C SER A 164 20.21 38.06 -3.63
N ASN A 165 20.67 39.29 -3.87
CA ASN A 165 20.09 40.21 -4.87
C ASN A 165 20.24 39.73 -6.34
N GLY A 166 20.95 38.63 -6.60
CA GLY A 166 21.31 38.17 -7.95
C GLY A 166 20.17 37.47 -8.68
N ILE A 167 20.10 37.65 -10.01
CA ILE A 167 19.20 36.88 -10.87
C ILE A 167 19.90 35.60 -11.31
N SER A 168 19.37 34.44 -10.92
CA SER A 168 19.93 33.14 -11.30
C SER A 168 19.74 32.82 -12.80
N SER A 169 20.53 31.89 -13.34
CA SER A 169 20.35 31.42 -14.73
C SER A 169 18.96 30.80 -14.94
N SER A 170 18.44 30.06 -13.96
CA SER A 170 17.10 29.46 -14.01
C SER A 170 16.02 30.54 -14.08
N MET A 171 16.15 31.60 -13.29
CA MET A 171 15.27 32.77 -13.34
C MET A 171 15.27 33.43 -14.71
N LEU A 172 16.45 33.60 -15.33
CA LEU A 172 16.55 34.19 -16.66
C LEU A 172 15.92 33.32 -17.75
N LYS A 173 16.00 31.99 -17.62
CA LYS A 173 15.33 31.03 -18.52
C LYS A 173 13.81 31.14 -18.41
N ASP A 174 13.28 31.24 -17.20
CA ASP A 174 11.84 31.44 -16.96
C ASP A 174 11.36 32.79 -17.51
N ALA A 175 12.12 33.87 -17.26
CA ALA A 175 11.83 35.21 -17.77
C ALA A 175 11.84 35.27 -19.31
N ARG A 176 12.73 34.51 -19.96
CA ARG A 176 12.80 34.41 -21.42
C ARG A 176 11.54 33.76 -22.02
N ILE A 177 10.89 32.85 -21.29
CA ILE A 177 9.61 32.25 -21.71
C ILE A 177 8.49 33.27 -21.52
N SER A 178 8.38 33.87 -20.33
CA SER A 178 7.38 34.89 -20.02
C SER A 178 7.77 35.69 -18.79
N LEU A 179 7.76 37.02 -18.92
CA LEU A 179 7.96 37.92 -17.78
C LEU A 179 6.82 37.83 -16.75
N MET A 180 5.60 37.54 -17.21
CA MET A 180 4.47 37.31 -16.30
C MET A 180 4.67 36.04 -15.47
N TYR A 181 5.21 34.97 -16.08
CA TYR A 181 5.55 33.75 -15.35
C TYR A 181 6.66 33.98 -14.34
N TYR A 182 7.68 34.77 -14.71
CA TYR A 182 8.75 35.16 -13.80
C TYR A 182 8.23 35.94 -12.58
N GLU A 183 7.37 36.95 -12.80
CA GLU A 183 6.72 37.71 -11.73
C GLU A 183 5.90 36.81 -10.81
N LEU A 184 5.10 35.90 -11.38
CA LEU A 184 4.22 35.01 -10.63
C LEU A 184 4.97 33.94 -9.83
N ARG A 185 6.11 33.47 -10.33
CA ARG A 185 6.90 32.42 -9.68
C ARG A 185 7.95 32.96 -8.71
N HIS A 186 8.74 33.94 -9.12
CA HIS A 186 9.94 34.37 -8.40
C HIS A 186 9.71 35.60 -7.51
N ILE A 187 8.82 36.52 -7.92
CA ILE A 187 8.57 37.78 -7.20
C ILE A 187 7.37 37.66 -6.27
N THR A 188 6.18 37.43 -6.84
CA THR A 188 4.92 37.33 -6.09
C THR A 188 4.70 35.93 -5.50
N LYS A 189 5.44 34.92 -5.97
CA LYS A 189 5.43 33.53 -5.45
C LYS A 189 4.02 32.90 -5.40
N VAL A 190 3.15 33.30 -6.32
CA VAL A 190 1.80 32.74 -6.51
C VAL A 190 1.86 31.34 -7.11
N ILE A 191 2.83 31.09 -7.99
CA ILE A 191 3.05 29.77 -8.60
C ILE A 191 4.10 29.02 -7.77
N GLU A 192 3.64 28.02 -7.03
CA GLU A 192 4.52 27.12 -6.29
C GLU A 192 5.39 26.28 -7.23
N ARG A 193 6.58 25.91 -6.74
CA ARG A 193 7.47 24.99 -7.46
C ARG A 193 7.03 23.56 -7.18
N GLU A 194 6.66 22.83 -8.24
CA GLU A 194 6.43 21.40 -8.15
C GLU A 194 7.75 20.65 -7.89
N ASN A 195 7.90 20.07 -6.70
CA ASN A 195 8.99 19.13 -6.42
C ASN A 195 8.63 17.76 -6.98
N LYS A 196 9.47 17.27 -7.90
CA LYS A 196 9.34 15.97 -8.57
C LYS A 196 10.50 15.10 -8.14
N ARG A 197 10.26 13.78 -8.08
CA ARG A 197 11.27 12.78 -7.72
C ARG A 197 12.58 12.89 -8.51
N CYS A 198 12.50 13.27 -9.79
CA CYS A 198 13.69 13.47 -10.61
C CYS A 198 14.57 14.64 -10.14
N PHE A 199 13.97 15.69 -9.54
CA PHE A 199 14.73 16.80 -8.96
C PHE A 199 15.41 16.40 -7.66
N ASP A 200 14.74 15.60 -6.81
CA ASP A 200 15.32 15.07 -5.58
C ASP A 200 16.52 14.17 -5.88
N LEU A 201 16.37 13.25 -6.84
CA LEU A 201 17.43 12.34 -7.27
C LEU A 201 18.60 13.09 -7.94
N GLY A 202 18.29 14.08 -8.78
CA GLY A 202 19.32 14.93 -9.38
C GLY A 202 20.13 15.70 -8.33
N SER A 203 19.45 16.25 -7.32
CA SER A 203 20.08 16.96 -6.21
C SER A 203 20.96 16.03 -5.38
N ALA A 204 20.45 14.84 -5.04
CA ALA A 204 21.21 13.82 -4.32
C ALA A 204 22.47 13.38 -5.07
N PHE A 205 22.37 13.15 -6.38
CA PHE A 205 23.53 12.81 -7.20
C PHE A 205 24.55 13.95 -7.25
N HIS A 206 24.09 15.20 -7.36
CA HIS A 206 24.95 16.38 -7.33
C HIS A 206 25.68 16.52 -5.99
N THR A 207 24.98 16.41 -4.86
CA THR A 207 25.58 16.46 -3.52
C THR A 207 26.57 15.32 -3.34
N LEU A 208 26.20 14.08 -3.69
CA LEU A 208 27.10 12.93 -3.56
C LEU A 208 28.39 13.09 -4.39
N THR A 209 28.31 13.73 -5.56
CA THR A 209 29.45 13.91 -6.47
C THR A 209 30.35 15.09 -6.08
N MET A 210 29.74 16.22 -5.70
CA MET A 210 30.47 17.47 -5.47
C MET A 210 30.78 17.72 -3.99
N GLU A 211 29.88 17.31 -3.09
CA GLU A 211 29.93 17.57 -1.65
C GLU A 211 29.54 16.30 -0.85
N PRO A 212 30.26 15.17 -1.00
CA PRO A 212 29.88 13.89 -0.40
C PRO A 212 29.78 13.95 1.13
N GLU A 213 30.57 14.82 1.77
CA GLU A 213 30.56 15.01 3.22
C GLU A 213 29.23 15.57 3.75
N LYS A 214 28.45 16.27 2.93
CA LYS A 214 27.13 16.82 3.30
C LYS A 214 25.99 15.83 3.05
N PHE A 215 26.24 14.75 2.32
CA PHE A 215 25.19 13.85 1.86
C PHE A 215 24.43 13.21 3.02
N ASP A 216 25.14 12.71 4.03
CA ASP A 216 24.52 12.08 5.21
C ASP A 216 23.75 13.07 6.10
N ALA A 217 24.04 14.38 5.97
CA ALA A 217 23.33 15.44 6.69
C ALA A 217 22.07 15.91 5.94
N GLU A 218 22.12 15.97 4.61
CA GLU A 218 21.02 16.47 3.76
C GLU A 218 20.03 15.38 3.33
N PHE A 219 20.48 14.13 3.22
CA PHE A 219 19.69 13.01 2.72
C PHE A 219 19.59 11.87 3.74
N SER A 220 18.37 11.39 3.95
CA SER A 220 18.12 10.23 4.80
C SER A 220 18.44 8.94 4.06
N VAL A 221 19.61 8.36 4.30
CA VAL A 221 19.95 7.02 3.83
C VAL A 221 19.39 5.98 4.80
N LYS A 222 18.81 4.89 4.27
CA LYS A 222 18.34 3.79 5.11
C LYS A 222 19.53 3.22 5.90
N PRO A 223 19.41 3.04 7.23
CA PRO A 223 20.48 2.44 8.01
C PRO A 223 20.77 1.02 7.54
N ILE A 224 22.05 0.65 7.56
CA ILE A 224 22.47 -0.72 7.29
C ILE A 224 21.84 -1.62 8.36
N ILE A 225 21.02 -2.56 7.92
CA ILE A 225 20.36 -3.50 8.82
C ILE A 225 21.44 -4.51 9.28
N PRO A 226 21.66 -4.69 10.60
CA PRO A 226 22.65 -5.63 11.09
C PRO A 226 22.27 -7.08 10.74
N GLU A 227 23.29 -7.92 10.56
CA GLU A 227 23.12 -9.33 10.20
C GLU A 227 22.36 -10.06 11.32
N GLY A 228 21.17 -10.60 11.00
CA GLY A 228 20.28 -11.26 11.96
C GLY A 228 19.12 -10.41 12.50
N ALA A 229 18.98 -9.15 12.08
CA ALA A 229 17.78 -8.37 12.40
C ALA A 229 16.57 -8.85 11.58
N PHE A 230 15.41 -8.92 12.25
CA PHE A 230 14.15 -9.28 11.62
C PHE A 230 13.68 -8.15 10.70
N THR A 231 13.75 -8.37 9.39
CA THR A 231 13.36 -7.39 8.37
C THR A 231 11.93 -7.59 7.87
N THR A 232 11.37 -8.79 8.07
CA THR A 232 10.05 -9.18 7.57
C THR A 232 9.25 -9.91 8.64
N THR A 233 7.92 -9.88 8.52
CA THR A 233 7.04 -10.62 9.42
C THR A 233 7.22 -12.14 9.30
N GLU A 234 7.63 -12.62 8.14
CA GLU A 234 7.93 -14.04 7.88
C GLU A 234 9.17 -14.52 8.63
N THR A 235 10.25 -13.74 8.63
CA THR A 235 11.48 -14.08 9.38
C THR A 235 11.22 -14.12 10.88
N MET A 236 10.39 -13.22 11.40
CA MET A 236 9.96 -13.23 12.79
C MET A 236 9.12 -14.48 13.14
N LYS A 237 8.18 -14.88 12.27
CA LYS A 237 7.36 -16.09 12.48
C LYS A 237 8.20 -17.36 12.49
N SER A 238 9.10 -17.52 11.51
CA SER A 238 9.99 -18.68 11.44
C SER A 238 10.83 -18.82 12.71
N TRP A 239 11.34 -17.71 13.24
CA TRP A 239 12.11 -17.72 14.48
C TRP A 239 11.26 -18.10 15.71
N ILE A 240 10.03 -17.58 15.80
CA ILE A 240 9.09 -17.94 16.86
C ILE A 240 8.74 -19.44 16.80
N ASP A 241 8.51 -19.97 15.62
CA ASP A 241 8.18 -21.39 15.43
C ASP A 241 9.36 -22.29 15.78
N GLU A 242 10.57 -21.95 15.36
CA GLU A 242 11.80 -22.64 15.78
C GLU A 242 11.99 -22.61 17.30
N TYR A 243 11.71 -21.48 17.95
CA TYR A 243 11.78 -21.37 19.41
C TYR A 243 10.70 -22.21 20.10
N ASN A 244 9.47 -22.16 19.61
CA ASN A 244 8.35 -22.95 20.13
C ASN A 244 8.58 -24.46 19.98
N ASN A 245 9.24 -24.89 18.91
CA ASN A 245 9.61 -26.28 18.69
C ASN A 245 10.68 -26.78 19.68
N LYS A 246 11.50 -25.89 20.26
CA LYS A 246 12.49 -26.23 21.29
C LYS A 246 11.88 -26.35 22.68
N LEU A 247 10.70 -25.78 22.91
CA LEU A 247 10.02 -25.86 24.20
C LEU A 247 9.47 -27.28 24.43
N PRO A 248 9.44 -27.76 25.70
CA PRO A 248 8.83 -29.03 26.01
C PRO A 248 7.37 -29.02 25.56
N LYS A 249 7.01 -30.03 24.77
CA LYS A 249 5.65 -30.19 24.24
C LYS A 249 4.68 -30.21 25.42
N LYS A 250 3.76 -29.24 25.45
CA LYS A 250 2.68 -29.24 26.45
C LYS A 250 1.90 -30.55 26.32
N LEU A 251 1.62 -31.17 27.46
CA LEU A 251 0.91 -32.44 27.56
C LEU A 251 -0.42 -32.33 26.80
N SER A 252 -0.72 -33.32 25.96
CA SER A 252 -1.88 -33.27 25.07
C SER A 252 -3.18 -33.32 25.86
N GLN A 253 -4.27 -32.81 25.26
CA GLN A 253 -5.57 -32.82 25.93
C GLN A 253 -6.04 -34.24 26.28
N ASP A 254 -5.64 -35.24 25.48
CA ASP A 254 -6.03 -36.62 25.71
C ASP A 254 -5.18 -37.30 26.79
N GLU A 255 -3.90 -36.96 26.91
CA GLU A 255 -3.08 -37.38 28.05
C GLU A 255 -3.57 -36.71 29.36
N LEU A 256 -4.01 -35.44 29.31
CA LEU A 256 -4.62 -34.77 30.47
C LEU A 256 -5.91 -35.46 30.90
N LYS A 257 -6.77 -35.83 29.94
CA LYS A 257 -8.00 -36.59 30.21
C LYS A 257 -7.68 -37.96 30.80
N ALA A 258 -6.70 -38.67 30.25
CA ALA A 258 -6.29 -39.98 30.77
C ALA A 258 -5.81 -39.89 32.22
N ILE A 259 -5.00 -38.88 32.56
CA ILE A 259 -4.56 -38.64 33.95
C ILE A 259 -5.74 -38.31 34.87
N ILE A 260 -6.69 -37.49 34.40
CA ILE A 260 -7.89 -37.14 35.18
C ILE A 260 -8.78 -38.36 35.38
N GLU A 261 -8.93 -39.20 34.37
CA GLU A 261 -9.79 -40.39 34.41
C GLU A 261 -9.18 -41.51 35.27
N GLU A 262 -7.86 -41.70 35.18
CA GLU A 262 -7.11 -42.57 36.11
C GLU A 262 -7.23 -42.07 37.56
N HIS A 263 -7.09 -40.76 37.78
CA HIS A 263 -7.28 -40.18 39.10
C HIS A 263 -8.73 -40.35 39.61
N ASN A 264 -9.72 -40.12 38.75
CA ASN A 264 -11.13 -40.31 39.08
C ASN A 264 -11.47 -41.77 39.38
N ALA A 265 -10.79 -42.74 38.75
CA ALA A 265 -10.95 -44.16 39.05
C ALA A 265 -10.39 -44.55 40.43
N THR A 266 -9.43 -43.79 40.98
CA THR A 266 -8.92 -43.99 42.34
C THR A 266 -9.81 -43.38 43.43
N LEU A 267 -10.72 -42.48 43.06
CA LEU A 267 -11.67 -41.88 43.98
C LEU A 267 -12.84 -42.85 44.23
N THR A 268 -13.28 -42.94 45.49
CA THR A 268 -14.45 -43.74 45.85
C THR A 268 -15.69 -43.22 45.11
N PRO A 269 -16.48 -44.08 44.45
CA PRO A 269 -17.66 -43.64 43.71
C PRO A 269 -18.63 -42.96 44.67
N GLN A 270 -19.07 -41.75 44.32
CA GLN A 270 -20.05 -41.02 45.13
C GLN A 270 -21.35 -41.82 45.23
N LEU A 271 -21.79 -42.08 46.46
CA LEU A 271 -23.04 -42.79 46.72
C LEU A 271 -24.22 -42.00 46.16
N SER A 272 -25.11 -42.67 45.43
CA SER A 272 -26.25 -42.01 44.78
C SER A 272 -27.21 -41.42 45.81
N THR A 273 -27.35 -40.08 45.81
CA THR A 273 -28.29 -39.35 46.68
C THR A 273 -29.69 -39.18 46.07
N SER A 274 -29.97 -39.83 44.94
CA SER A 274 -31.17 -39.60 44.10
C SER A 274 -32.23 -40.71 44.17
N GLY A 275 -32.41 -41.34 45.34
CA GLY A 275 -33.42 -42.37 45.58
C GLY A 275 -34.64 -41.90 46.39
N LYS A 276 -35.69 -42.73 46.43
CA LYS A 276 -36.85 -42.58 47.34
C LYS A 276 -36.42 -42.74 48.81
N ALA A 277 -37.30 -42.38 49.76
CA ALA A 277 -36.99 -42.43 51.19
C ALA A 277 -36.52 -43.82 51.67
N GLU A 278 -37.09 -44.92 51.14
CA GLU A 278 -36.62 -46.27 51.48
C GLU A 278 -35.21 -46.59 50.97
N GLU A 279 -34.86 -46.15 49.76
CA GLU A 279 -33.55 -46.40 49.14
C GLU A 279 -32.44 -45.63 49.86
N LEU A 280 -32.73 -44.40 50.28
CA LEU A 280 -31.81 -43.59 51.11
C LEU A 280 -31.62 -44.20 52.50
N GLY A 281 -32.66 -44.83 53.06
CA GLY A 281 -32.57 -45.56 54.33
C GLY A 281 -31.66 -46.79 54.24
N GLN A 282 -31.70 -47.53 53.13
CA GLN A 282 -30.81 -48.67 52.90
C GLN A 282 -29.35 -48.25 52.75
N ILE A 283 -29.09 -47.16 52.01
CA ILE A 283 -27.73 -46.60 51.85
C ILE A 283 -27.21 -46.08 53.21
N TYR A 284 -28.05 -45.43 54.01
CA TYR A 284 -27.69 -44.94 55.35
C TYR A 284 -27.33 -46.08 56.32
N MET A 285 -27.96 -47.25 56.22
CA MET A 285 -27.63 -48.40 57.08
C MET A 285 -26.29 -49.06 56.71
N GLN A 286 -25.88 -48.93 55.45
CA GLN A 286 -24.60 -49.43 54.94
C GLN A 286 -23.43 -48.46 55.16
N LEU A 287 -23.69 -47.25 55.70
CA LEU A 287 -22.63 -46.28 56.04
C LEU A 287 -21.76 -46.79 57.22
N PRO A 288 -20.47 -46.43 57.26
CA PRO A 288 -19.66 -46.57 58.46
C PRO A 288 -20.24 -45.76 59.63
N ASP A 289 -20.07 -46.23 60.85
CA ASP A 289 -20.69 -45.63 62.04
C ASP A 289 -20.23 -44.18 62.31
N GLU A 290 -19.06 -43.80 61.78
CA GLU A 290 -18.54 -42.42 61.82
C GLU A 290 -19.42 -41.41 61.05
N PHE A 291 -20.14 -41.86 60.02
CA PHE A 291 -21.00 -41.01 59.18
C PHE A 291 -22.50 -41.16 59.50
N LYS A 292 -22.87 -42.04 60.44
CA LYS A 292 -24.26 -42.20 60.94
C LYS A 292 -24.57 -41.17 62.03
N THR A 293 -24.69 -39.90 61.63
CA THR A 293 -24.84 -38.78 62.59
C THR A 293 -26.29 -38.51 63.04
N ILE A 294 -27.26 -39.37 62.70
CA ILE A 294 -28.65 -39.22 63.15
C ILE A 294 -28.79 -39.89 64.53
N PRO A 295 -29.18 -39.15 65.59
CA PRO A 295 -29.40 -39.73 66.92
C PRO A 295 -30.54 -40.75 66.91
N GLU A 296 -30.47 -41.80 67.74
CA GLU A 296 -31.43 -42.94 67.72
C GLU A 296 -32.90 -42.53 67.98
N ASP A 297 -33.14 -41.39 68.63
CA ASP A 297 -34.48 -40.82 68.86
C ASP A 297 -34.91 -39.79 67.79
N GLY A 298 -34.10 -39.57 66.76
CA GLY A 298 -34.31 -38.58 65.69
C GLY A 298 -35.17 -39.11 64.54
N LYS A 299 -36.00 -38.24 63.95
CA LYS A 299 -36.77 -38.60 62.75
C LYS A 299 -35.84 -38.81 61.55
N PHE A 300 -35.79 -40.04 61.08
CA PHE A 300 -35.16 -40.51 59.84
C PHE A 300 -35.83 -39.90 58.59
N THR A 301 -35.61 -38.61 58.37
CA THR A 301 -36.13 -37.89 57.19
C THR A 301 -35.16 -38.00 56.02
N GLY A 302 -35.68 -38.03 54.79
CA GLY A 302 -34.85 -38.12 53.58
C GLY A 302 -33.85 -36.98 53.42
N ALA A 303 -34.09 -35.82 54.03
CA ALA A 303 -33.15 -34.70 54.07
C ALA A 303 -31.97 -34.97 55.03
N ALA A 304 -32.24 -35.52 56.21
CA ALA A 304 -31.21 -35.87 57.19
C ALA A 304 -30.32 -37.03 56.69
N MET A 305 -30.91 -38.06 56.07
CA MET A 305 -30.17 -39.17 55.46
C MET A 305 -29.27 -38.68 54.31
N LYS A 306 -29.77 -37.79 53.44
CA LYS A 306 -28.98 -37.19 52.36
C LYS A 306 -27.81 -36.35 52.88
N ALA A 307 -28.00 -35.62 53.98
CA ALA A 307 -26.93 -34.83 54.60
C ALA A 307 -25.79 -35.73 55.11
N CYS A 308 -26.12 -36.91 55.67
CA CYS A 308 -25.13 -37.89 56.12
C CYS A 308 -24.39 -38.55 54.95
N ILE A 309 -25.12 -38.92 53.89
CA ILE A 309 -24.54 -39.54 52.68
C ILE A 309 -23.63 -38.57 51.90
N LYS A 310 -23.92 -37.26 51.92
CA LYS A 310 -23.11 -36.22 51.28
C LYS A 310 -21.84 -35.85 52.07
N GLY A 311 -21.73 -36.32 53.31
CA GLY A 311 -20.57 -36.08 54.17
C GLY A 311 -19.37 -37.00 53.90
N LEU A 312 -19.57 -38.05 53.10
CA LEU A 312 -18.53 -38.94 52.54
C LEU A 312 -17.78 -38.26 51.39
#